data_AF-A0A1D8U114-F1
#
_entry.id   AF-A0A1D8U114-F1
#
_cell.length_a   1.000
_cell.length_b   1.000
_cell.length_c   1.000
_cell.angle_alpha   90.00
_cell.angle_beta   90.00
_cell.angle_gamma   90.00
#
_symmetry.space_group_name_H-M   'P 1'
#
loop_
_entity.id
_entity.type
_entity.pdbx_description
1 polymer ?
#
loop_
_entity_poly.entity_id
_entity_poly.type
_entity_poly.pdbx_seq_one_letter_code
_entity_poly.pdbx_strand_id
1 'polypeptide(L)' 'MSQNFLPNQNNNHDDSNQNKQRIKYIKGSPEGVTKTIYSLSALGYGSVSDWSPLQPTGIPGQVISFATKYSTWR' A
#
# COMPACT_ATOMS: atom_id res chain seq x y z
N MET A 1 -14.26 21.28 -19.51
CA MET A 1 -14.11 21.62 -18.08
C MET A 1 -15.43 21.26 -17.40
N SER A 2 -15.56 20.39 -16.40
CA SER A 2 -14.63 19.85 -15.41
C SER A 2 -14.93 18.37 -15.18
N GLN A 3 -13.92 17.51 -15.23
CA GLN A 3 -14.06 16.15 -14.71
C GLN A 3 -13.97 16.23 -13.18
N ASN A 4 -15.05 15.89 -12.52
CA ASN A 4 -15.14 15.80 -11.07
C ASN A 4 -14.16 14.71 -10.59
N PHE A 5 -12.99 15.13 -10.11
CA PHE A 5 -12.09 14.28 -9.35
C PHE A 5 -12.71 14.03 -7.98
N LEU A 6 -13.67 13.11 -7.92
CA LEU A 6 -14.05 12.48 -6.67
C LEU A 6 -12.80 11.79 -6.11
N PRO A 7 -12.31 12.13 -4.90
CA PRO A 7 -11.41 11.23 -4.21
C PRO A 7 -12.23 9.98 -3.97
N ASN A 8 -11.92 8.90 -4.69
CA ASN A 8 -12.50 7.60 -4.41
C ASN A 8 -11.99 7.16 -3.02
N GLN A 9 -12.61 7.68 -1.96
CA GLN A 9 -12.55 7.19 -0.59
C GLN A 9 -13.35 5.88 -0.48
N ASN A 10 -13.30 5.06 -1.51
CA ASN A 10 -13.64 3.67 -1.38
C ASN A 10 -12.42 2.97 -0.75
N ASN A 11 -12.36 3.07 0.57
CA ASN A 11 -11.74 2.04 1.40
C ASN A 11 -12.54 0.76 1.20
N ASN A 12 -12.38 0.13 0.03
CA ASN A 12 -12.87 -1.22 -0.20
C ASN A 12 -11.99 -2.06 0.70
N HIS A 13 -12.53 -2.28 1.90
CA HIS A 13 -12.25 -3.42 2.72
C HIS A 13 -12.68 -4.62 1.87
N ASP A 14 -11.81 -5.06 0.97
CA ASP A 14 -11.91 -6.39 0.40
C ASP A 14 -11.50 -7.36 1.52
N ASP A 15 -12.45 -7.56 2.41
CA ASP A 15 -12.43 -8.45 3.58
C ASP A 15 -12.72 -9.90 3.16
N SER A 16 -12.53 -10.24 1.88
CA SER A 16 -12.69 -11.62 1.38
C SER A 16 -11.59 -12.56 1.92
N ASN A 17 -10.61 -12.03 2.64
CA ASN A 17 -9.66 -12.79 3.43
C ASN A 17 -9.57 -12.19 4.82
N GLN A 18 -10.42 -12.63 5.76
CA GLN A 18 -10.43 -12.23 7.19
C GLN A 18 -9.06 -12.33 7.89
N ASN A 19 -8.06 -12.92 7.21
CA ASN A 19 -6.70 -13.08 7.67
C ASN A 19 -5.76 -11.92 7.26
N LYS A 20 -6.10 -11.08 6.27
CA LYS A 20 -5.15 -10.09 5.70
C LYS A 20 -5.48 -8.66 6.16
N GLN A 21 -4.82 -8.20 7.22
CA GLN A 21 -5.03 -6.85 7.76
C GLN A 21 -3.98 -5.87 7.22
N ARG A 22 -4.43 -4.69 6.76
CA ARG A 22 -3.53 -3.57 6.42
C ARG A 22 -3.02 -2.93 7.71
N ILE A 23 -1.70 -2.97 7.92
CA ILE A 23 -1.07 -2.49 9.15
C ILE A 23 -0.32 -1.17 8.96
N LYS A 24 0.12 -0.86 7.73
CA LYS A 24 0.88 0.36 7.44
C LYS A 24 0.78 0.76 5.98
N TYR A 25 1.09 2.01 5.67
CA TYR A 25 1.21 2.51 4.30
C TYR A 25 2.44 3.40 4.14
N ILE A 26 2.97 3.46 2.92
CA ILE A 26 4.05 4.36 2.50
C ILE A 26 3.56 5.15 1.28
N LYS A 27 3.80 6.46 1.26
CA LYS A 27 3.51 7.36 0.14
C LYS A 27 4.78 8.08 -0.30
N GLY A 28 4.92 8.32 -1.60
CA GLY A 28 6.08 9.06 -2.13
C GLY A 28 6.19 8.93 -3.65
N SER A 29 7.33 9.31 -4.20
CA SER A 29 7.63 9.02 -5.61
C SER A 29 7.66 7.50 -5.86
N PRO A 30 7.34 7.03 -7.08
CA PRO A 30 7.40 5.60 -7.41
C PRO A 30 8.73 4.96 -6.98
N GLU A 31 9.84 5.60 -7.33
CA GLU A 31 11.18 5.14 -6.96
C GLU A 31 11.42 5.17 -5.44
N GLY A 32 10.97 6.22 -4.76
CA GLY A 32 11.12 6.36 -3.31
C GLY A 32 10.35 5.30 -2.53
N VAL A 33 9.12 5.01 -2.93
CA VAL A 33 8.32 3.94 -2.31
C VAL A 33 8.96 2.58 -2.55
N THR A 34 9.37 2.28 -3.79
CA THR A 34 10.05 1.01 -4.11
C THR A 34 11.34 0.82 -3.32
N LYS A 35 12.22 1.83 -3.29
CA LYS A 35 13.47 1.78 -2.50
C LYS A 35 13.19 1.58 -1.02
N THR A 36 12.18 2.26 -0.47
CA THR A 36 11.81 2.10 0.94
C THR A 36 11.34 0.68 1.24
N ILE A 37 10.52 0.07 0.38
CA ILE A 37 10.07 -1.32 0.54
C ILE A 37 11.26 -2.28 0.55
N TYR A 38 12.19 -2.15 -0.40
CA TYR A 38 13.38 -2.99 -0.44
C TYR A 38 14.28 -2.80 0.79
N SER A 39 14.48 -1.56 1.24
CA SER A 39 15.24 -1.27 2.46
C SER A 39 14.58 -1.89 3.70
N LEU A 40 13.27 -1.76 3.85
CA LEU A 40 12.53 -2.39 4.96
C LEU A 40 12.62 -3.92 4.92
N SER A 41 12.63 -4.50 3.72
CA SER A 41 12.82 -5.93 3.55
C SER A 41 14.23 -6.38 3.91
N ALA A 42 15.27 -5.66 3.48
CA ALA A 42 16.65 -5.94 3.86
C ALA A 42 16.90 -5.83 5.38
N LEU A 43 16.15 -4.95 6.05
CA LEU A 43 16.20 -4.77 7.50
C LEU A 43 15.32 -5.78 8.29
N GLY A 44 14.56 -6.64 7.62
CA GLY A 44 13.72 -7.65 8.27
C GLY A 44 12.38 -7.14 8.82
N TYR A 45 11.94 -5.94 8.44
CA TYR A 45 10.65 -5.38 8.88
C TYR A 45 9.43 -5.97 8.15
N GLY A 46 9.65 -6.64 7.02
CA GLY A 46 8.60 -7.30 6.24
C GLY A 46 9.11 -7.70 4.86
N SER A 47 8.55 -8.75 4.27
CA SER A 47 8.90 -9.17 2.91
C SER A 47 8.35 -8.18 1.87
N VAL A 48 8.99 -8.08 0.71
CA VAL A 48 8.45 -7.32 -0.44
C VAL A 48 7.04 -7.80 -0.81
N SER A 49 6.75 -9.10 -0.64
CA SER A 49 5.44 -9.71 -0.88
C SER A 49 4.34 -9.25 0.08
N ASP A 50 4.72 -8.69 1.24
CA ASP A 50 3.76 -8.20 2.23
C ASP A 50 3.16 -6.85 1.80
N TRP A 51 3.76 -6.21 0.79
CA TRP A 51 3.34 -4.91 0.26
C TRP A 51 2.42 -5.06 -0.94
N SER A 52 1.40 -4.19 -1.02
CA SER A 52 0.54 -4.10 -2.20
C SER A 52 1.30 -3.50 -3.39
N PRO A 53 0.85 -3.78 -4.62
CA PRO A 53 1.29 -3.01 -5.79
C PRO A 53 1.14 -1.50 -5.58
N LEU A 54 2.01 -0.73 -6.22
CA LEU A 54 1.98 0.74 -6.18
C LEU A 54 0.66 1.24 -6.79
N GLN A 55 -0.09 2.02 -6.02
CA GLN A 55 -1.34 2.61 -6.45
C GLN A 55 -1.17 4.13 -6.60
N PRO A 56 -1.75 4.77 -7.64
CA PRO A 56 -1.72 6.21 -7.76
C PRO A 56 -2.53 6.85 -6.62
N THR A 57 -1.97 7.89 -6.02
CA THR A 57 -2.73 8.84 -5.19
C THR A 57 -3.09 10.01 -6.11
N GLY A 58 -4.19 10.72 -5.93
CA GLY A 58 -4.61 11.80 -6.87
C GLY A 58 -3.63 12.97 -7.09
N ILE A 59 -2.42 12.88 -6.53
CA ILE A 59 -1.30 13.81 -6.69
C ILE A 59 -0.34 13.26 -7.77
N PRO A 60 -0.07 14.02 -8.85
CA PRO A 60 0.88 13.61 -9.87
C PRO A 60 2.26 13.28 -9.30
N GLY A 61 2.81 12.13 -9.70
CA GLY A 61 4.11 11.68 -9.21
C GLY A 61 4.11 11.09 -7.79
N GLN A 62 2.96 10.94 -7.14
CA GLN A 62 2.84 10.28 -5.83
C GLN A 62 2.06 8.96 -5.92
N VAL A 63 2.69 7.90 -5.42
CA VAL A 63 2.09 6.58 -5.27
C VAL A 63 1.98 6.19 -3.81
N ILE A 64 1.15 5.18 -3.53
CA ILE A 64 0.98 4.55 -2.23
C ILE A 64 1.17 3.04 -2.33
N SER A 65 1.76 2.44 -1.31
CA SER A 65 1.75 0.99 -1.09
C SER A 65 1.33 0.69 0.34
N PHE A 66 0.60 -0.42 0.53
CA PHE A 66 0.11 -0.87 1.83
C PHE A 66 0.81 -2.14 2.25
N ALA A 67 1.35 -2.16 3.47
CA ALA A 67 1.80 -3.39 4.12
C ALA A 67 0.61 -4.13 4.70
N THR A 68 0.56 -5.42 4.40
CA THR A 68 -0.45 -6.35 4.86
C THR A 68 0.19 -7.42 5.70
N LYS A 69 -0.38 -7.67 6.88
CA LYS A 69 0.03 -8.77 7.75
C LYS A 69 -1.04 -9.84 7.69
N TYR A 70 -0.61 -11.07 7.47
CA TYR A 70 -1.45 -12.24 7.65
C TYR A 70 -1.52 -12.54 9.15
N SER A 71 -2.70 -12.40 9.76
CA SER A 71 -2.98 -12.84 11.11
C SER A 71 -3.21 -14.35 11.11
N THR A 72 -2.14 -15.12 10.94
CA THR A 72 -2.20 -16.57 11.16
C THR A 72 -2.46 -16.78 12.66
N TRP A 73 -3.72 -16.94 13.03
CA TRP A 73 -4.10 -17.42 14.36
C TRP A 73 -3.48 -18.81 14.55
N ARG A 74 -2.70 -18.96 15.61
CA ARG A 74 -2.32 -20.23 16.24
C ARG A 74 -2.62 -20.12 17.72
#